data_AF-K6WLN4-F1
#
_entry.id   AF-K6WLN4-F1
#
_cell.length_a   1.000
_cell.length_b   1.000
_cell.length_c   1.000
_cell.angle_alpha   90.00
_cell.angle_beta   90.00
_cell.angle_gamma   90.00
#
_symmetry.space_group_name_H-M   'P 1'
#
loop_
_entity.id
_entity.type
_entity.pdbx_description
1 polymer ?
#
loop_
_entity_poly.entity_id
_entity_poly.type
_entity_poly.pdbx_seq_one_letter_code
_entity_poly.pdbx_strand_id
1 'polypeptide(L)'
;MLAICKTLRFSHHGGTVDSCLWIEVAQATRDDSCHDMHWDSVEDLIIRAAEGVQARGELLVVGPGPHPQPDGPAVLLGTSTISAWTSSVVSASPVPGGSRWGESGAEGDRVTLTATMSSFARVEAAELTIAALREWGVAPFDVGIGFVIPIERLMRAG
;
A
#
# COMPACT_ATOMS: atom_id res chain seq x y z
N MET A 1 -3.79 -1.86 17.01
CA MET A 1 -3.92 -0.45 17.46
C MET A 1 -3.00 0.40 16.60
N LEU A 2 -3.56 0.90 15.49
CA LEU A 2 -2.92 1.87 14.61
C LEU A 2 -3.02 3.27 15.23
N ALA A 3 -1.90 3.97 15.30
CA ALA A 3 -1.83 5.38 15.64
C ALA A 3 -1.83 6.21 14.35
N ILE A 4 -2.72 7.21 14.30
CA ILE A 4 -2.77 8.17 13.19
C ILE A 4 -1.63 9.17 13.39
N CYS A 5 -0.62 9.13 12.52
CA CYS A 5 0.51 10.05 12.59
C CYS A 5 0.54 10.91 11.33
N LYS A 6 0.10 12.16 11.45
CA LYS A 6 0.15 13.14 10.35
C LYS A 6 1.60 13.46 10.02
N THR A 7 2.09 12.96 8.89
CA THR A 7 3.41 13.33 8.36
C THR A 7 3.21 14.38 7.28
N LEU A 8 3.73 15.60 7.51
CA LEU A 8 3.76 16.65 6.48
C LEU A 8 4.75 16.26 5.38
N ARG A 9 4.44 16.63 4.13
CA ARG A 9 5.29 16.39 2.94
C ARG A 9 6.74 16.79 3.21
N PHE A 10 7.66 15.82 3.19
CA PHE A 10 9.03 16.08 2.79
C PHE A 10 9.10 15.88 1.28
N SER A 11 9.18 16.97 0.52
CA SER A 11 9.39 16.94 -0.92
C SER A 11 10.82 16.49 -1.22
N HIS A 12 10.99 15.21 -1.53
CA HIS A 12 12.13 14.78 -2.34
C HIS A 12 11.68 14.70 -3.80
N HIS A 13 11.89 15.80 -4.53
CA HIS A 13 12.07 15.72 -5.98
C HIS A 13 13.33 14.86 -6.20
N GLY A 14 13.13 13.59 -6.58
CA GLY A 14 14.21 12.65 -6.81
C GLY A 14 13.67 11.42 -7.53
N GLY A 15 13.75 11.44 -8.86
CA GLY A 15 13.41 10.30 -9.69
C GLY A 15 14.41 9.15 -9.51
N THR A 16 13.89 7.94 -9.51
CA THR A 16 14.36 6.74 -10.22
C THR A 16 13.25 5.69 -10.09
N VAL A 17 12.31 5.68 -11.04
CA VAL A 17 11.25 4.66 -11.16
C VAL A 17 11.70 3.55 -12.12
N ASP A 18 12.97 3.15 -12.06
CA ASP A 18 13.57 2.19 -13.01
C ASP A 18 13.81 0.80 -12.40
N SER A 19 13.28 0.51 -11.21
CA SER A 19 13.49 -0.79 -10.54
C SER A 19 12.29 -1.24 -9.69
N CYS A 20 11.08 -1.18 -10.27
CA CYS A 20 9.88 -1.74 -9.64
C CYS A 20 9.56 -3.12 -10.25
N LEU A 21 9.34 -4.12 -9.39
CA LEU A 21 8.72 -5.39 -9.80
C LEU A 21 7.22 -5.24 -9.64
N TRP A 22 6.44 -5.55 -10.68
CA TRP A 22 4.98 -5.49 -10.66
C TRP A 22 4.41 -6.89 -10.74
N ILE A 23 3.42 -7.19 -9.89
CA ILE A 23 2.64 -8.42 -9.95
C ILE A 23 1.21 -8.04 -10.33
N GLU A 24 0.76 -8.54 -11.47
CA GLU A 24 -0.63 -8.45 -11.91
C GLU A 24 -1.47 -9.50 -11.18
N VAL A 25 -2.60 -9.11 -10.61
CA VAL A 25 -3.58 -10.05 -10.06
C VAL A 25 -4.40 -10.59 -11.23
N ALA A 26 -4.29 -11.89 -11.50
CA ALA A 26 -4.76 -12.53 -12.73
C ALA A 26 -6.21 -12.18 -13.14
N GLN A 27 -6.42 -11.96 -14.44
CA GLN A 27 -7.75 -11.89 -15.05
C GLN A 27 -8.43 -13.27 -15.03
N ALA A 28 -9.38 -13.48 -14.13
CA ALA A 28 -10.29 -14.62 -14.22
C ALA A 28 -11.46 -14.27 -15.14
N THR A 29 -11.80 -15.18 -16.06
CA THR A 29 -12.95 -15.08 -16.96
C THR A 29 -14.22 -14.72 -16.20
N ARG A 30 -14.80 -13.58 -16.57
CA ARG A 30 -16.00 -12.94 -16.03
C ARG A 30 -17.14 -13.94 -15.83
N ASP A 31 -17.35 -14.37 -14.59
CA ASP A 31 -18.57 -15.03 -14.14
C ASP A 31 -19.14 -14.23 -12.95
N ASP A 32 -20.38 -13.80 -13.10
CA ASP A 32 -20.94 -12.57 -12.48
C ASP A 32 -21.53 -12.79 -11.08
N SER A 33 -21.13 -13.85 -10.37
CA SER A 33 -21.80 -14.30 -9.13
C SER A 33 -20.94 -14.28 -7.87
N CYS A 34 -19.90 -13.44 -7.79
CA CYS A 34 -18.92 -13.59 -6.71
C CYS A 34 -18.08 -12.36 -6.34
N HIS A 35 -18.63 -11.15 -6.40
CA HIS A 35 -17.86 -9.91 -6.16
C HIS A 35 -17.10 -9.87 -4.81
N ASP A 36 -17.63 -10.48 -3.74
CA ASP A 36 -16.98 -10.48 -2.43
C ASP A 36 -15.81 -11.48 -2.33
N MET A 37 -15.91 -12.71 -2.86
CA MET A 37 -14.77 -13.66 -2.76
C MET A 37 -13.55 -13.22 -3.58
N HIS A 38 -13.74 -12.29 -4.54
CA HIS A 38 -12.63 -11.69 -5.27
C HIS A 38 -11.85 -10.69 -4.42
N TRP A 39 -12.50 -10.00 -3.48
CA TRP A 39 -11.82 -9.10 -2.55
C TRP A 39 -11.05 -9.88 -1.48
N ASP A 40 -11.57 -11.01 -1.01
CA ASP A 40 -10.84 -11.88 -0.07
C ASP A 40 -9.52 -12.36 -0.69
N SER A 41 -9.52 -12.65 -2.00
CA SER A 41 -8.32 -13.05 -2.74
C SER A 41 -7.30 -11.91 -2.86
N VAL A 42 -7.77 -10.67 -3.07
CA VAL A 42 -6.93 -9.47 -3.08
C VAL A 42 -6.35 -9.20 -1.68
N GLU A 43 -7.16 -9.38 -0.64
CA GLU A 43 -6.74 -9.21 0.75
C GLU A 43 -5.60 -10.16 1.11
N ASP A 44 -5.79 -11.45 0.86
CA ASP A 44 -4.80 -12.49 1.10
C ASP A 44 -3.47 -12.19 0.39
N LEU A 45 -3.56 -11.67 -0.83
CA LEU A 45 -2.39 -11.34 -1.64
C LEU A 45 -1.67 -10.10 -1.10
N ILE A 46 -2.40 -9.07 -0.67
CA ILE A 46 -1.83 -7.89 0.01
C ILE A 46 -1.16 -8.31 1.32
N ILE A 47 -1.79 -9.17 2.13
CA ILE A 47 -1.22 -9.64 3.42
C ILE A 47 0.12 -10.35 3.18
N ARG A 48 0.18 -11.29 2.22
CA ARG A 48 1.40 -12.04 1.89
C ARG A 48 2.48 -11.13 1.29
N ALA A 49 2.10 -10.19 0.43
CA ALA A 49 3.04 -9.23 -0.13
C ALA A 49 3.59 -8.29 0.96
N ALA A 50 2.73 -7.81 1.87
CA ALA A 50 3.08 -6.96 3.00
C ALA A 50 4.07 -7.68 3.93
N GLU A 51 3.85 -8.96 4.23
CA GLU A 51 4.81 -9.79 4.97
C GLU A 51 6.18 -9.81 4.31
N GLY A 52 6.21 -10.08 3.00
CA GLY A 52 7.44 -10.14 2.22
C GLY A 52 8.21 -8.81 2.23
N VAL A 53 7.54 -7.68 1.97
CA VAL A 53 8.21 -6.38 1.96
C VAL A 53 8.69 -5.97 3.35
N GLN A 54 7.91 -6.24 4.39
CA GLN A 54 8.28 -5.89 5.76
C GLN A 54 9.50 -6.68 6.23
N ALA A 55 9.57 -7.98 5.93
CA ALA A 55 10.73 -8.82 6.23
C ALA A 55 12.00 -8.36 5.50
N ARG A 56 11.84 -7.74 4.32
CA ARG A 56 12.94 -7.27 3.49
C ARG A 56 13.28 -5.78 3.68
N GLY A 57 12.46 -5.00 4.37
CA GLY A 57 12.62 -3.55 4.44
C GLY A 57 12.37 -2.87 3.09
N GLU A 58 11.44 -3.42 2.30
CA GLU A 58 10.97 -2.87 1.04
C GLU A 58 9.65 -2.11 1.24
N LEU A 59 9.15 -1.48 0.17
CA LEU A 59 7.85 -0.83 0.14
C LEU A 59 6.94 -1.52 -0.86
N LEU A 60 5.70 -1.78 -0.46
CA LEU A 60 4.63 -2.29 -1.30
C LEU A 60 3.73 -1.13 -1.71
N VAL A 61 3.39 -1.06 -2.99
CA VAL A 61 2.51 -0.06 -3.59
C VAL A 61 1.28 -0.78 -4.13
N VAL A 62 0.09 -0.35 -3.74
CA VAL A 62 -1.18 -0.92 -4.20
C VAL A 62 -2.05 0.19 -4.77
N GLY A 63 -2.56 0.02 -5.98
CA GLY A 63 -3.35 1.06 -6.64
C GLY A 63 -4.10 0.55 -7.88
N PRO A 64 -4.81 1.45 -8.59
CA PRO A 64 -5.56 1.11 -9.81
C PRO A 64 -4.66 0.69 -10.98
N GLY A 65 -5.19 -0.21 -11.80
CA GLY A 65 -4.56 -0.72 -13.02
C GLY A 65 -3.43 -1.72 -12.74
N PRO A 66 -2.88 -2.37 -13.78
CA PRO A 66 -1.78 -3.34 -13.61
C PRO A 66 -0.48 -2.69 -13.11
N HIS A 67 -0.36 -1.37 -13.26
CA HIS A 67 0.77 -0.57 -12.80
C HIS A 67 0.26 0.71 -12.09
N PRO A 68 0.26 0.73 -10.75
CA PRO A 68 -0.01 1.93 -9.97
C PRO A 68 0.79 3.13 -10.48
N GLN A 69 0.10 4.17 -10.94
CA GLN A 69 0.76 5.35 -11.49
C GLN A 69 1.38 6.21 -10.38
N PRO A 70 2.53 6.87 -10.62
CA PRO A 70 3.21 7.69 -9.62
C PRO A 70 2.34 8.83 -9.05
N ASP A 71 1.47 9.39 -9.88
CA ASP A 71 0.57 10.50 -9.54
C ASP A 71 -0.89 10.04 -9.37
N GLY A 72 -1.13 8.73 -9.44
CA GLY A 72 -2.46 8.14 -9.29
C GLY A 72 -2.77 7.75 -7.85
N PRO A 73 -4.04 7.38 -7.56
CA PRO A 73 -4.41 6.84 -6.28
C PRO A 73 -3.58 5.62 -5.88
N ALA A 74 -2.99 5.62 -4.70
CA ALA A 74 -2.20 4.50 -4.21
C ALA A 74 -2.17 4.43 -2.69
N VAL A 75 -2.03 3.21 -2.19
CA VAL A 75 -1.67 2.90 -0.82
C VAL A 75 -0.27 2.32 -0.78
N LEU A 76 0.54 2.87 0.10
CA LEU A 76 1.92 2.47 0.39
C LEU A 76 1.95 1.71 1.70
N LEU A 77 2.59 0.55 1.70
CA LEU A 77 2.71 -0.36 2.83
C LEU A 77 4.19 -0.68 3.05
N GLY A 78 4.71 -0.42 4.25
CA GLY A 78 6.12 -0.66 4.53
C GLY A 78 6.44 -0.62 6.01
N THR A 79 7.74 -0.49 6.31
CA THR A 79 8.23 -0.28 7.67
C THR A 79 9.00 1.03 7.78
N SER A 80 9.01 1.59 8.98
CA SER A 80 9.88 2.71 9.34
C SER A 80 10.57 2.37 10.64
N THR A 81 11.89 2.55 10.68
CA THR A 81 12.70 2.31 11.88
C THR A 81 13.23 3.64 12.41
N ILE A 82 12.83 4.01 13.61
CA ILE A 82 13.30 5.22 14.31
C ILE A 82 13.80 4.82 15.69
N SER A 83 15.04 5.17 16.02
CA SER A 83 15.63 4.99 17.36
C SER A 83 15.44 3.57 17.91
N ALA A 84 15.79 2.56 17.12
CA ALA A 84 15.65 1.11 17.40
C ALA A 84 14.22 0.54 17.41
N TRP A 85 13.18 1.34 17.19
CA TRP A 85 11.81 0.88 17.06
C TRP A 85 11.42 0.76 15.60
N THR A 86 10.91 -0.41 15.19
CA THR A 86 10.38 -0.62 13.84
C THR A 86 8.86 -0.66 13.89
N SER A 87 8.25 0.21 13.11
CA SER A 87 6.80 0.36 12.98
C SER A 87 6.36 -0.02 11.58
N SER A 88 5.16 -0.59 11.48
CA SER A 88 4.42 -0.72 10.22
C SER A 88 3.88 0.66 9.83
N VAL A 89 3.98 0.99 8.54
CA VAL A 89 3.48 2.26 7.98
C VAL A 89 2.52 1.95 6.85
N VAL A 90 1.37 2.62 6.87
CA VAL A 90 0.35 2.60 5.81
C VAL A 90 0.11 4.04 5.38
N SER A 91 0.22 4.36 4.10
CA SER A 91 0.00 5.72 3.61
C SER A 91 -0.87 5.72 2.35
N ALA A 92 -1.92 6.51 2.30
CA ALA A 92 -2.83 6.58 1.16
C ALA A 92 -2.87 8.00 0.56
N SER A 93 -2.87 8.09 -0.76
CA SER A 93 -2.93 9.34 -1.53
C SER A 93 -3.69 9.08 -2.84
N PRO A 94 -4.78 9.80 -3.17
CA PRO A 94 -5.45 10.84 -2.39
C PRO A 94 -5.95 10.31 -1.03
N VAL A 95 -6.35 11.18 -0.11
CA VAL A 95 -6.92 10.69 1.16
C VAL A 95 -8.26 9.99 0.87
N PRO A 96 -8.45 8.72 1.25
CA PRO A 96 -9.77 8.11 1.18
C PRO A 96 -10.69 8.81 2.18
N GLY A 97 -11.89 9.20 1.75
CA GLY A 97 -12.90 9.87 2.57
C GLY A 97 -13.53 8.99 3.65
N GLY A 98 -13.27 7.67 3.65
CA GLY A 98 -13.70 6.75 4.70
C GLY A 98 -13.13 7.09 6.08
N SER A 99 -13.99 7.08 7.09
CA SER A 99 -13.68 7.45 8.49
C SER A 99 -12.53 6.68 9.15
N ARG A 100 -12.20 5.48 8.64
CA ARG A 100 -11.10 4.64 9.16
C ARG A 100 -9.70 5.27 8.96
N TRP A 101 -9.57 6.26 8.07
CA TRP A 101 -8.32 6.98 7.83
C TRP A 101 -8.15 8.22 8.72
N GLY A 102 -9.19 8.62 9.47
CA GLY A 102 -9.22 9.84 10.28
C GLY A 102 -9.59 11.09 9.47
N GLU A 103 -9.91 12.19 10.16
CA GLU A 103 -10.28 13.45 9.51
C GLU A 103 -9.06 14.18 8.93
N SER A 104 -9.07 14.43 7.62
CA SER A 104 -8.03 15.21 6.94
C SER A 104 -8.42 16.69 6.86
N GLY A 105 -7.85 17.52 7.72
CA GLY A 105 -8.08 18.97 7.75
C GLY A 105 -7.03 19.82 7.02
N ALA A 106 -6.21 19.26 6.11
CA ALA A 106 -5.18 20.04 5.44
C ALA A 106 -5.09 19.79 3.93
N GLU A 107 -4.89 20.88 3.20
CA GLU A 107 -4.59 20.97 1.78
C GLU A 107 -3.34 20.13 1.46
N GLY A 108 -3.49 19.03 0.70
CA GLY A 108 -2.38 18.15 0.33
C GLY A 108 -2.59 16.63 0.52
N ASP A 109 -3.78 16.10 0.22
CA ASP A 109 -4.07 14.81 -0.42
C ASP A 109 -3.35 13.51 0.02
N ARG A 110 -2.77 13.41 1.22
CA ARG A 110 -2.18 12.16 1.74
C ARG A 110 -2.41 11.99 3.24
N VAL A 111 -2.67 10.75 3.65
CA VAL A 111 -2.82 10.34 5.05
C VAL A 111 -1.86 9.19 5.36
N THR A 112 -1.29 9.16 6.56
CA THR A 112 -0.36 8.12 7.00
C THR A 112 -0.73 7.61 8.39
N LEU A 113 -0.81 6.29 8.51
CA LEU A 113 -1.08 5.55 9.73
C LEU A 113 0.16 4.73 10.09
N THR A 114 0.45 4.63 11.38
CA THR A 114 1.59 3.84 11.89
C THR A 114 1.15 2.91 13.00
N ALA A 115 1.69 1.71 13.05
CA ALA A 115 1.41 0.75 14.12
C ALA A 115 2.67 0.00 14.51
N THR A 116 2.67 -0.52 15.74
CA THR A 116 3.63 -1.57 16.12
C THR A 116 3.47 -2.77 15.20
N MET A 117 4.59 -3.31 14.70
CA MET A 117 4.58 -4.47 13.83
C MET A 117 3.94 -5.68 14.52
N SER A 118 2.93 -6.25 13.87
CA SER A 118 2.25 -7.47 14.29
C SER A 118 1.56 -8.12 13.08
N SER A 119 1.18 -9.40 13.19
CA SER A 119 0.32 -10.04 12.20
C SER A 119 -1.01 -9.30 12.05
N PHE A 120 -1.58 -8.84 13.17
CA PHE A 120 -2.82 -8.08 13.20
C PHE A 120 -2.71 -6.74 12.43
N ALA A 121 -1.59 -6.01 12.59
CA ALA A 121 -1.37 -4.77 11.85
C ALA A 121 -1.30 -4.97 10.33
N ARG A 122 -0.89 -6.16 9.86
CA ARG A 122 -0.88 -6.49 8.41
C ARG A 122 -2.29 -6.70 7.88
N VAL A 123 -3.14 -7.41 8.63
CA VAL A 123 -4.56 -7.59 8.28
C VAL A 123 -5.27 -6.25 8.26
N GLU A 124 -5.13 -5.43 9.31
CA GLU A 124 -5.73 -4.09 9.34
C GLU A 124 -5.26 -3.22 8.16
N ALA A 125 -3.98 -3.31 7.78
CA ALA A 125 -3.45 -2.59 6.64
C ALA A 125 -4.02 -3.07 5.30
N ALA A 126 -4.27 -4.37 5.13
CA ALA A 126 -4.91 -4.92 3.94
C ALA A 126 -6.38 -4.49 3.85
N GLU A 127 -7.14 -4.57 4.95
CA GLU A 127 -8.52 -4.07 5.01
C GLU A 127 -8.61 -2.58 4.67
N LEU A 128 -7.72 -1.76 5.23
CA LEU A 128 -7.65 -0.32 4.94
C LEU A 128 -7.36 -0.07 3.45
N THR A 129 -6.45 -0.85 2.88
CA THR A 129 -6.10 -0.76 1.45
C THR A 129 -7.29 -1.09 0.57
N ILE A 130 -8.02 -2.18 0.86
CA ILE A 130 -9.23 -2.56 0.14
C ILE A 130 -10.31 -1.49 0.27
N ALA A 131 -10.51 -0.95 1.47
CA ALA A 131 -11.47 0.13 1.69
C ALA A 131 -11.14 1.36 0.83
N ALA A 132 -9.86 1.74 0.75
CA ALA A 132 -9.42 2.85 -0.11
C ALA A 132 -9.67 2.56 -1.60
N LEU A 133 -9.30 1.37 -2.08
CA LEU A 133 -9.51 0.95 -3.48
C LEU A 133 -11.00 0.96 -3.85
N ARG A 134 -11.87 0.44 -2.97
CA ARG A 134 -13.32 0.46 -3.17
C ARG A 134 -13.87 1.88 -3.26
N GLU A 135 -13.39 2.78 -2.41
CA GLU A 135 -13.81 4.18 -2.43
C GLU A 135 -13.36 4.92 -3.69
N TRP A 136 -12.18 4.59 -4.20
CA TRP A 136 -11.70 5.09 -5.49
C TRP A 136 -12.37 4.41 -6.70
N GLY A 137 -13.33 3.52 -6.49
CA GLY A 137 -14.08 2.85 -7.55
C GLY A 137 -13.27 1.78 -8.30
N VAL A 138 -12.21 1.24 -7.68
CA VAL A 138 -11.37 0.20 -8.28
C VAL A 138 -12.04 -1.16 -8.11
N ALA A 139 -12.19 -1.91 -9.21
CA ALA A 139 -12.65 -3.28 -9.16
C ALA A 139 -11.52 -4.22 -8.69
N PRO A 140 -11.82 -5.35 -8.03
CA PRO A 140 -10.78 -6.26 -7.53
C PRO A 140 -9.78 -6.73 -8.59
N PHE A 141 -10.22 -6.86 -9.85
CA PHE A 141 -9.39 -7.28 -10.98
C PHE A 141 -8.55 -6.16 -11.60
N ASP A 142 -8.83 -4.91 -11.22
CA ASP A 142 -8.10 -3.73 -11.65
C ASP A 142 -7.12 -3.26 -10.56
N VAL A 143 -6.75 -4.15 -9.63
CA VAL A 143 -5.77 -3.87 -8.57
C VAL A 143 -4.38 -4.29 -9.03
N GLY A 144 -3.45 -3.34 -9.06
CA GLY A 144 -2.03 -3.57 -9.32
C GLY A 144 -1.21 -3.49 -8.05
N ILE A 145 -0.19 -4.35 -7.98
CA ILE A 145 0.69 -4.45 -6.83
C ILE A 145 2.15 -4.34 -7.27
N GLY A 146 2.83 -3.34 -6.73
CA GLY A 146 4.22 -3.02 -7.01
C GLY A 146 5.12 -3.16 -5.80
N PHE A 147 6.34 -3.62 -6.04
CA PHE A 147 7.41 -3.68 -5.06
C PHE A 147 8.47 -2.63 -5.40
N VAL A 148 8.75 -1.75 -4.45
CA VAL A 148 9.84 -0.78 -4.55
C VAL A 148 11.01 -1.30 -3.73
N ILE A 149 12.10 -1.62 -4.42
CA ILE A 149 13.33 -2.13 -3.84
C ILE A 149 14.29 -0.96 -3.64
N PRO A 150 14.79 -0.71 -2.41
CA PRO A 150 15.78 0.33 -2.17
C PRO A 150 17.05 0.11 -3.03
N ILE A 151 17.53 1.16 -3.69
CA ILE A 151 18.67 1.09 -4.63
C ILE A 151 19.95 0.59 -3.95
N GLU A 152 20.11 0.83 -2.65
CA GLU A 152 21.22 0.35 -1.84
C GLU A 152 21.30 -1.18 -1.80
N ARG A 153 20.17 -1.87 -2.01
CA ARG A 153 20.14 -3.34 -2.11
C ARG A 153 20.52 -3.84 -3.49
N LEU A 154 20.19 -3.10 -4.55
CA LEU A 154 20.58 -3.45 -5.91
C LEU A 154 22.10 -3.30 -6.11
N MET A 155 22.72 -2.32 -5.46
CA MET A 155 24.16 -2.06 -5.55
C MET A 155 25.06 -3.05 -4.78
N ARG A 156 24.52 -3.83 -3.83
CA ARG A 156 25.29 -4.82 -3.05
C ARG A 156 25.31 -6.23 -3.67
N ALA A 157 24.60 -6.42 -4.77
CA ALA A 157 24.48 -7.71 -5.44
C ALA A 157 25.40 -7.88 -6.66
N GLY A 158 26.26 -6.89 -6.96
CA GLY A 158 27.33 -6.95 -7.97
C GLY A 158 28.70 -6.89 -7.32
#